data_AF-A0A5J9WIZ1-F1
#
_entry.id   AF-A0A5J9WIZ1-F1
#
_cell.length_a   1.000
_cell.length_b   1.000
_cell.length_c   1.000
_cell.angle_alpha   90.00
_cell.angle_beta   90.00
_cell.angle_gamma   90.00
#
_symmetry.space_group_name_H-M   'P 1'
#
loop_
_entity.id
_entity.type
_entity.pdbx_description
1 polymer ?
#
loop_
_entity_poly.entity_id
_entity_poly.type
_entity_poly.pdbx_seq_one_letter_code
_entity_poly.pdbx_strand_id
1 'polypeptide(L)'
;MVPSDIEISDHPLFTHRGILLDTARNYYPVPDILHTIRAMAFNKLNVFHWHITDSQSFPIVLPTVPNLANSGAYSPAMRYTGEDVRRIVRYAEAFGIRVIPEIDMPGHTGSWAGAYPEIVTCANKFWAPTGKPALASEPCTGQLNPLNPKTYRVVQDVLRDLAAAFPDPYLHAGADEVNTACWEDDPVVRRFLKDGGTHNRLLELFVNATRPFLVHELNRTSVYWEDVLLGPKVSVRQEVLPRDTTVLQTWNNGPENTKRIVAAGYRAIVSSASYYYLDCGHGGWVGNDSRYDKQEKEREGTPLFNDPGGTGGSWCAPFKTWQRVYDYDILHGLTEDEATLVLGGEVALWSEQSDATVLDGRLWPRAAAAAETLWSGNKGASGRKRYANATGRLNEWRYRMVGRGVRAEPIQPLWCPLHPRMCNLAQ
;
A
#
# COMPACT_ATOMS: atom_id res chain seq x y z
N MET A 1 -2.49 19.18 38.15
CA MET A 1 -1.06 19.01 38.47
C MET A 1 -0.31 18.89 37.16
N VAL A 2 0.44 19.91 36.77
CA VAL A 2 1.49 19.73 35.76
C VAL A 2 2.71 19.21 36.54
N PRO A 3 3.30 18.06 36.20
CA PRO A 3 4.48 17.59 36.90
C PRO A 3 5.58 18.67 36.79
N SER A 4 6.16 19.09 37.92
CA SER A 4 7.15 20.17 37.96
C SER A 4 8.52 19.75 37.41
N ASP A 5 8.80 18.45 37.36
CA ASP A 5 10.06 17.88 36.91
C ASP A 5 9.79 16.73 35.92
N ILE A 6 9.88 17.00 34.61
CA ILE A 6 9.72 16.01 33.55
C ILE A 6 11.02 15.94 32.74
N GLU A 7 11.59 14.74 32.64
CA GLU A 7 12.69 14.43 31.73
C GLU A 7 12.18 13.49 30.62
N ILE A 8 12.50 13.81 29.36
CA ILE A 8 12.09 13.01 28.19
C ILE A 8 13.32 12.76 27.32
N SER A 9 13.63 11.49 27.09
CA SER A 9 14.53 11.01 26.03
C SER A 9 13.71 10.15 25.08
N ASP A 10 13.67 10.51 23.81
CA ASP A 10 12.76 9.93 22.82
C ASP A 10 13.43 9.78 21.46
N HIS A 11 13.34 8.60 20.86
CA HIS A 11 13.84 8.29 19.51
C HIS A 11 13.02 7.14 18.90
N PRO A 12 12.87 7.07 17.57
CA PRO A 12 12.10 6.01 16.93
C PRO A 12 12.85 4.68 16.94
N LEU A 13 12.14 3.58 17.18
CA LEU A 13 12.65 2.22 16.98
C LEU A 13 12.93 1.92 15.50
N PHE A 14 12.06 2.39 14.61
CA PHE A 14 12.16 2.14 13.18
C PHE A 14 12.30 3.44 12.40
N THR A 15 13.15 3.43 11.37
CA THR A 15 13.42 4.62 10.55
C THR A 15 12.31 4.91 9.53
N HIS A 16 11.51 3.89 9.18
CA HIS A 16 10.43 3.96 8.19
C HIS A 16 9.06 3.74 8.84
N ARG A 17 8.25 4.80 8.97
CA ARG A 17 6.96 4.76 9.67
C ARG A 17 5.90 5.44 8.83
N GLY A 18 5.16 4.66 8.04
CA GLY A 18 4.40 5.21 6.93
C GLY A 18 2.90 4.95 6.92
N ILE A 19 2.24 5.74 6.08
CA ILE A 19 0.89 5.47 5.55
C ILE A 19 1.04 5.40 4.03
N LEU A 20 0.51 4.34 3.43
CA LEU A 20 0.22 4.28 1.99
C LEU A 20 -1.17 4.83 1.75
N LEU A 21 -1.29 5.81 0.84
CA LEU A 21 -2.56 6.32 0.34
C LEU A 21 -2.68 6.07 -1.18
N ASP A 22 -3.64 5.24 -1.55
CA ASP A 22 -4.07 5.04 -2.93
C ASP A 22 -4.94 6.20 -3.38
N THR A 23 -4.50 6.90 -4.43
CA THR A 23 -5.24 8.01 -5.04
C THR A 23 -5.64 7.75 -6.48
N ALA A 24 -5.48 6.51 -6.94
CA ALA A 24 -5.76 6.08 -8.29
C ALA A 24 -7.13 5.43 -8.40
N ARG A 25 -7.51 4.58 -7.43
CA ARG A 25 -8.84 3.96 -7.38
C ARG A 25 -9.95 4.96 -7.12
N ASN A 26 -9.64 6.01 -6.35
CA ASN A 26 -10.48 7.17 -6.13
C ASN A 26 -9.59 8.40 -5.92
N TYR A 27 -10.05 9.56 -6.40
CA TYR A 27 -9.30 10.81 -6.30
C TYR A 27 -9.42 11.44 -4.91
N TYR A 28 -8.32 12.03 -4.43
CA TYR A 28 -8.28 12.79 -3.19
C TYR A 28 -7.84 14.23 -3.48
N PRO A 29 -8.66 15.24 -3.18
CA PRO A 29 -8.24 16.63 -3.33
C PRO A 29 -6.98 16.93 -2.51
N VAL A 30 -6.11 17.80 -3.05
CA VAL A 30 -4.87 18.22 -2.39
C VAL A 30 -5.08 18.65 -0.93
N PRO A 31 -6.12 19.44 -0.56
CA PRO A 31 -6.36 19.79 0.84
C PRO A 31 -6.52 18.58 1.79
N ASP A 32 -7.13 17.49 1.33
CA ASP A 32 -7.32 16.27 2.12
C ASP A 32 -6.01 15.48 2.29
N ILE A 33 -5.15 15.47 1.26
CA ILE A 33 -3.79 14.91 1.36
C ILE A 33 -2.96 15.71 2.38
N LEU A 34 -2.99 17.05 2.29
CA LEU A 34 -2.31 17.92 3.26
C LEU A 34 -2.86 17.76 4.69
N HIS A 35 -4.17 17.52 4.82
CA HIS A 35 -4.80 17.21 6.11
C HIS A 35 -4.25 15.91 6.71
N THR A 36 -4.13 14.86 5.89
CA THR A 36 -3.54 13.57 6.29
C THR A 36 -2.08 13.71 6.71
N ILE A 37 -1.26 14.42 5.94
CA ILE A 37 0.15 14.70 6.28
C ILE A 37 0.26 15.44 7.62
N ARG A 38 -0.65 16.39 7.88
CA ARG A 38 -0.68 17.08 9.18
C ARG A 38 -1.03 16.12 10.33
N ALA A 39 -1.98 15.22 10.11
CA ALA A 39 -2.34 14.19 11.10
C ALA A 39 -1.21 13.18 11.33
N MET A 40 -0.43 12.82 10.29
CA MET A 40 0.79 12.03 10.41
C MET A 40 1.82 12.70 11.33
N ALA A 41 2.02 14.01 11.17
CA ALA A 41 2.96 14.78 12.00
C ALA A 41 2.57 14.75 13.49
N PHE A 42 1.26 14.78 13.80
CA PHE A 42 0.78 14.63 15.19
C PHE A 42 1.19 13.28 15.81
N ASN A 43 1.40 12.26 14.97
CA ASN A 43 1.68 10.89 15.35
C ASN A 43 3.14 10.47 15.16
N LYS A 44 4.03 11.37 14.73
CA LYS A 44 5.45 11.09 14.43
C LYS A 44 5.69 10.03 13.34
N LEU A 45 4.70 9.80 12.48
CA LEU A 45 4.90 9.11 11.20
C LEU A 45 5.74 10.00 10.28
N ASN A 46 6.60 9.41 9.46
CA ASN A 46 7.58 10.15 8.65
C ASN A 46 7.61 9.73 7.18
N VAL A 47 6.74 8.83 6.74
CA VAL A 47 6.66 8.42 5.33
C VAL A 47 5.21 8.52 4.85
N PHE A 48 4.98 9.40 3.88
CA PHE A 48 3.77 9.40 3.08
C PHE A 48 4.09 8.65 1.79
N HIS A 49 3.72 7.38 1.77
CA HIS A 49 3.80 6.56 0.58
C HIS A 49 2.58 6.89 -0.27
N TRP A 50 2.81 7.52 -1.41
CA TRP A 50 1.76 7.97 -2.30
C TRP A 50 1.62 6.99 -3.46
N HIS A 51 0.60 6.15 -3.42
CA HIS A 51 0.20 5.30 -4.54
C HIS A 51 -0.62 6.13 -5.52
N ILE A 52 0.05 6.61 -6.58
CA ILE A 52 -0.46 7.69 -7.40
C ILE A 52 -1.30 7.18 -8.57
N THR A 53 -0.93 6.04 -9.15
CA THR A 53 -1.55 5.51 -10.38
C THR A 53 -1.81 4.03 -10.27
N ASP A 54 -2.91 3.60 -10.89
CA ASP A 54 -3.32 2.20 -11.00
C ASP A 54 -4.07 2.01 -12.33
N SER A 55 -4.66 0.84 -12.55
CA SER A 55 -5.46 0.52 -13.72
C SER A 55 -6.69 1.41 -13.88
N GLN A 56 -7.27 1.88 -12.78
CA GLN A 56 -8.49 2.68 -12.79
C GLN A 56 -8.22 4.15 -13.16
N SER A 57 -7.08 4.73 -12.77
CA SER A 57 -6.72 6.09 -13.20
C SER A 57 -5.23 6.43 -13.15
N PHE A 58 -4.86 7.44 -13.94
CA PHE A 58 -3.55 8.10 -13.96
C PHE A 58 -3.71 9.60 -13.65
N PRO A 59 -3.75 10.03 -12.39
CA PRO A 59 -4.09 11.42 -12.04
C PRO A 59 -2.91 12.40 -12.04
N ILE A 60 -1.65 11.95 -11.99
CA ILE A 60 -0.49 12.85 -11.93
C ILE A 60 -0.08 13.38 -13.30
N VAL A 61 0.07 14.70 -13.43
CA VAL A 61 0.52 15.33 -14.67
C VAL A 61 2.05 15.34 -14.73
N LEU A 62 2.60 14.56 -15.67
CA LEU A 62 4.03 14.46 -15.93
C LEU A 62 4.40 15.24 -17.20
N PRO A 63 5.40 16.15 -17.17
CA PRO A 63 5.74 17.02 -18.31
C PRO A 63 6.11 16.31 -19.62
N THR A 64 6.82 15.19 -19.56
CA THR A 64 7.29 14.44 -20.75
C THR A 64 6.20 13.58 -21.37
N VAL A 65 5.24 13.14 -20.55
CA VAL A 65 4.15 12.22 -20.95
C VAL A 65 2.79 12.73 -20.45
N PRO A 66 2.40 13.98 -20.76
CA PRO A 66 1.20 14.61 -20.20
C PRO A 66 -0.09 13.90 -20.63
N ASN A 67 -0.02 13.15 -21.73
CA ASN A 67 -1.17 12.40 -22.24
C ASN A 67 -1.61 11.27 -21.32
N LEU A 68 -0.73 10.73 -20.46
CA LEU A 68 -1.12 9.74 -19.45
C LEU A 68 -2.20 10.32 -18.53
N ALA A 69 -2.00 11.53 -18.01
CA ALA A 69 -3.02 12.20 -17.21
C ALA A 69 -4.19 12.73 -18.03
N ASN A 70 -3.94 13.18 -19.27
CA ASN A 70 -5.02 13.69 -20.11
C ASN A 70 -6.09 12.64 -20.41
N SER A 71 -5.67 11.40 -20.64
CA SER A 71 -6.55 10.28 -20.99
C SER A 71 -6.85 9.33 -19.82
N GLY A 72 -6.00 9.29 -18.80
CA GLY A 72 -6.09 8.33 -17.69
C GLY A 72 -6.71 8.88 -16.41
N ALA A 73 -6.82 10.19 -16.22
CA ALA A 73 -7.49 10.75 -15.04
C ALA A 73 -9.03 10.69 -15.17
N TYR A 74 -9.74 10.53 -14.05
CA TYR A 74 -11.22 10.51 -14.03
C TYR A 74 -11.85 11.78 -14.61
N SER A 75 -11.21 12.93 -14.41
CA SER A 75 -11.62 14.20 -15.03
C SER A 75 -10.45 15.18 -15.06
N PRO A 76 -10.51 16.25 -15.88
CA PRO A 76 -9.52 17.32 -15.85
C PRO A 76 -9.33 17.98 -14.47
N ALA A 77 -10.37 17.98 -13.62
CA ALA A 77 -10.34 18.55 -12.28
C ALA A 77 -9.77 17.58 -11.21
N MET A 78 -9.60 16.30 -11.56
CA MET A 78 -9.09 15.24 -10.69
C MET A 78 -7.67 14.86 -11.10
N ARG A 79 -6.81 15.88 -11.21
CA ARG A 79 -5.41 15.75 -11.60
C ARG A 79 -4.50 16.43 -10.59
N TYR A 80 -3.35 15.82 -10.34
CA TYR A 80 -2.28 16.44 -9.55
C TYR A 80 -1.30 17.13 -10.50
N THR A 81 -1.34 18.45 -10.54
CA THR A 81 -0.40 19.24 -11.35
C THR A 81 0.99 19.23 -10.73
N GLY A 82 2.00 19.64 -11.49
CA GLY A 82 3.35 19.84 -10.92
C GLY A 82 3.40 20.86 -9.78
N GLU A 83 2.44 21.79 -9.70
CA GLU A 83 2.31 22.71 -8.55
C GLU A 83 1.73 22.00 -7.32
N ASP A 84 0.73 21.16 -7.51
CA ASP A 84 0.14 20.35 -6.45
C ASP A 84 1.18 19.42 -5.82
N VAL A 85 1.95 18.72 -6.66
CA VAL A 85 3.04 17.84 -6.21
C VAL A 85 4.07 18.63 -5.41
N ARG A 86 4.54 19.78 -5.93
CA ARG A 86 5.47 20.67 -5.21
C ARG A 86 4.90 21.14 -3.87
N ARG A 87 3.60 21.46 -3.81
CA ARG A 87 2.92 21.87 -2.58
C ARG A 87 2.87 20.74 -1.55
N ILE A 88 2.52 19.52 -1.97
CA ILE A 88 2.46 18.34 -1.11
C ILE A 88 3.85 18.00 -0.56
N VAL A 89 4.86 17.92 -1.42
CA VAL A 89 6.24 17.60 -1.01
C VAL A 89 6.78 18.64 -0.02
N ARG A 90 6.67 19.94 -0.32
CA ARG A 90 7.15 21.01 0.60
C ARG A 90 6.40 21.02 1.91
N TYR A 91 5.09 20.77 1.88
CA TYR A 91 4.30 20.73 3.10
C TYR A 91 4.66 19.53 3.98
N ALA A 92 4.91 18.36 3.40
CA ALA A 92 5.39 17.19 4.12
C ALA A 92 6.78 17.43 4.72
N GLU A 93 7.70 18.03 3.96
CA GLU A 93 9.05 18.37 4.40
C GLU A 93 9.04 19.28 5.64
N ALA A 94 8.12 20.26 5.70
CA ALA A 94 7.97 21.15 6.86
C ALA A 94 7.62 20.42 8.17
N PHE A 95 7.16 19.17 8.10
CA PHE A 95 6.88 18.30 9.24
C PHE A 95 7.85 17.12 9.38
N GLY A 96 8.93 17.09 8.58
CA GLY A 96 9.86 15.96 8.56
C GLY A 96 9.24 14.68 7.99
N ILE A 97 8.25 14.80 7.12
CA ILE A 97 7.59 13.69 6.43
C ILE A 97 8.15 13.59 5.01
N ARG A 98 8.65 12.40 4.69
CA ARG A 98 9.14 12.03 3.37
C ARG A 98 7.96 11.66 2.48
N VAL A 99 7.98 12.05 1.21
CA VAL A 99 6.98 11.62 0.22
C VAL A 99 7.65 10.65 -0.72
N ILE A 100 7.23 9.38 -0.66
CA ILE A 100 7.72 8.32 -1.54
C ILE A 100 6.65 8.06 -2.60
N PRO A 101 6.89 8.43 -3.87
CA PRO A 101 5.92 8.17 -4.92
C PRO A 101 5.96 6.69 -5.34
N GLU A 102 4.78 6.17 -5.67
CA GLU A 102 4.60 4.91 -6.35
C GLU A 102 3.89 5.09 -7.68
N ILE A 103 4.48 4.48 -8.71
CA ILE A 103 3.82 4.16 -9.98
C ILE A 103 3.95 2.66 -10.16
N ASP A 104 2.87 1.93 -9.93
CA ASP A 104 2.91 0.47 -9.96
C ASP A 104 3.07 -0.05 -11.39
N MET A 105 4.10 -0.88 -11.61
CA MET A 105 4.41 -1.46 -12.91
C MET A 105 5.12 -2.83 -12.76
N PRO A 106 4.92 -3.78 -13.68
CA PRO A 106 4.11 -3.70 -14.89
C PRO A 106 2.64 -4.12 -14.69
N GLY A 107 2.28 -4.55 -13.47
CA GLY A 107 0.90 -4.71 -13.02
C GLY A 107 0.13 -3.39 -13.08
N HIS A 108 -1.16 -3.39 -12.73
CA HIS A 108 -1.87 -2.16 -12.33
C HIS A 108 -1.75 -0.96 -13.31
N THR A 109 -1.73 -1.21 -14.62
CA THR A 109 -1.40 -0.18 -15.65
C THR A 109 -2.48 -0.03 -16.72
N GLY A 110 -3.71 -0.49 -16.48
CA GLY A 110 -4.85 -0.31 -17.38
C GLY A 110 -5.09 1.13 -17.85
N SER A 111 -4.92 2.13 -16.97
CA SER A 111 -5.15 3.55 -17.27
C SER A 111 -4.19 4.11 -18.33
N TRP A 112 -3.02 3.49 -18.50
CA TRP A 112 -2.02 3.89 -19.50
C TRP A 112 -2.52 3.67 -20.93
N ALA A 113 -3.45 2.73 -21.13
CA ALA A 113 -4.00 2.40 -22.45
C ALA A 113 -4.80 3.55 -23.06
N GLY A 114 -5.25 4.53 -22.24
CA GLY A 114 -5.89 5.74 -22.75
C GLY A 114 -4.95 6.63 -23.58
N ALA A 115 -3.65 6.59 -23.31
CA ALA A 115 -2.64 7.37 -24.03
C ALA A 115 -1.75 6.52 -24.94
N TYR A 116 -1.45 5.29 -24.52
CA TYR A 116 -0.56 4.36 -25.20
C TYR A 116 -1.18 2.94 -25.23
N PRO A 117 -2.27 2.73 -25.98
CA PRO A 117 -2.94 1.43 -26.02
C PRO A 117 -2.02 0.29 -26.50
N GLU A 118 -1.02 0.59 -27.32
CA GLU A 118 -0.09 -0.40 -27.89
C GLU A 118 0.93 -0.98 -26.89
N ILE A 119 1.14 -0.33 -25.74
CA ILE A 119 2.08 -0.81 -24.72
C ILE A 119 1.39 -1.57 -23.59
N VAL A 120 0.06 -1.70 -23.60
CA VAL A 120 -0.71 -2.35 -22.54
C VAL A 120 -1.43 -3.58 -23.10
N THR A 121 -1.19 -4.75 -22.50
CA THR A 121 -1.92 -5.98 -22.79
C THR A 121 -3.25 -6.01 -22.04
N CYS A 122 -4.24 -6.70 -22.60
CA CYS A 122 -5.55 -6.97 -21.99
C CYS A 122 -6.36 -5.75 -21.51
N ALA A 123 -5.96 -4.52 -21.84
CA ALA A 123 -6.67 -3.31 -21.42
C ALA A 123 -8.13 -3.28 -21.89
N ASN A 124 -9.01 -2.65 -21.09
CA ASN A 124 -10.43 -2.46 -21.40
C ASN A 124 -11.20 -3.77 -21.68
N LYS A 125 -10.79 -4.87 -21.04
CA LYS A 125 -11.47 -6.18 -21.14
C LYS A 125 -12.25 -6.47 -19.87
N PHE A 126 -13.22 -7.37 -19.99
CA PHE A 126 -13.89 -7.92 -18.82
C PHE A 126 -12.89 -8.77 -18.02
N TRP A 127 -12.76 -8.48 -16.73
CA TRP A 127 -11.68 -8.99 -15.88
C TRP A 127 -11.79 -10.49 -15.56
N ALA A 128 -13.00 -11.04 -15.41
CA ALA A 128 -13.21 -12.44 -15.00
C ALA A 128 -14.14 -13.21 -15.99
N PRO A 129 -13.72 -13.44 -17.24
CA PRO A 129 -14.55 -14.09 -18.25
C PRO A 129 -14.91 -15.54 -17.91
N THR A 130 -16.18 -15.93 -18.11
CA THR A 130 -16.67 -17.29 -17.86
C THR A 130 -15.88 -18.32 -18.67
N GLY A 131 -15.42 -19.39 -18.01
CA GLY A 131 -14.69 -20.49 -18.65
C GLY A 131 -13.26 -20.17 -19.07
N LYS A 132 -12.72 -19.02 -18.67
CA LYS A 132 -11.31 -18.63 -18.88
C LYS A 132 -10.69 -18.12 -17.57
N PRO A 133 -9.37 -18.14 -17.43
CA PRO A 133 -8.70 -17.50 -16.30
C PRO A 133 -9.04 -16.00 -16.24
N ALA A 134 -9.14 -15.46 -15.02
CA ALA A 134 -9.29 -14.03 -14.81
C ALA A 134 -8.04 -13.28 -15.29
N LEU A 135 -8.26 -12.16 -15.99
CA LEU A 135 -7.21 -11.29 -16.54
C LEU A 135 -6.64 -10.32 -15.50
N ALA A 136 -7.30 -10.13 -14.37
CA ALA A 136 -6.84 -9.31 -13.25
C ALA A 136 -7.44 -9.82 -11.94
N SER A 137 -6.89 -9.42 -10.79
CA SER A 137 -7.47 -9.70 -9.46
C SER A 137 -8.75 -8.89 -9.21
N GLU A 138 -8.90 -7.76 -9.92
CA GLU A 138 -10.02 -6.83 -9.79
C GLU A 138 -10.44 -6.22 -11.15
N PRO A 139 -11.64 -5.60 -11.25
CA PRO A 139 -12.05 -4.87 -12.45
C PRO A 139 -11.10 -3.72 -12.84
N CYS A 140 -11.07 -3.42 -14.14
CA CYS A 140 -10.09 -2.57 -14.84
C CYS A 140 -8.80 -3.33 -15.15
N THR A 141 -8.83 -4.11 -16.23
CA THR A 141 -7.68 -4.90 -16.68
C THR A 141 -6.64 -4.02 -17.37
N GLY A 142 -5.37 -4.42 -17.26
CA GLY A 142 -4.28 -3.93 -18.10
C GLY A 142 -2.92 -4.08 -17.45
N GLN A 143 -1.95 -4.54 -18.24
CA GLN A 143 -0.55 -4.68 -17.81
C GLN A 143 0.40 -4.21 -18.91
N LEU A 144 1.50 -3.57 -18.56
CA LEU A 144 2.51 -3.18 -19.54
C LEU A 144 3.07 -4.42 -20.25
N ASN A 145 3.26 -4.31 -21.57
CA ASN A 145 3.82 -5.36 -22.42
C ASN A 145 5.36 -5.29 -22.39
N PRO A 146 6.08 -6.25 -21.77
CA PRO A 146 7.55 -6.22 -21.70
C PRO A 146 8.23 -6.51 -23.05
N LEU A 147 7.50 -6.98 -24.05
CA LEU A 147 8.04 -7.26 -25.39
C LEU A 147 7.93 -6.06 -26.34
N ASN A 148 7.22 -4.99 -25.94
CA ASN A 148 7.11 -3.79 -26.75
C ASN A 148 8.23 -2.79 -26.38
N PRO A 149 9.16 -2.44 -27.29
CA PRO A 149 10.24 -1.48 -27.01
C PRO A 149 9.74 -0.08 -26.60
N LYS A 150 8.54 0.32 -27.04
CA LYS A 150 7.95 1.61 -26.68
C LYS A 150 7.57 1.68 -25.20
N THR A 151 7.25 0.54 -24.56
CA THR A 151 7.00 0.43 -23.13
C THR A 151 8.13 1.09 -22.34
N TYR A 152 9.37 0.72 -22.64
CA TYR A 152 10.54 1.20 -21.91
C TYR A 152 10.81 2.68 -22.08
N ARG A 153 10.52 3.25 -23.27
CA ARG A 153 10.67 4.70 -23.50
C ARG A 153 9.71 5.49 -22.62
N VAL A 154 8.43 5.12 -22.64
CA VAL A 154 7.39 5.80 -21.84
C VAL A 154 7.66 5.62 -20.34
N VAL A 155 8.04 4.41 -19.90
CA VAL A 155 8.38 4.16 -18.48
C VAL A 155 9.60 4.97 -18.03
N GLN A 156 10.64 5.08 -18.86
CA GLN A 156 11.81 5.89 -18.53
C GLN A 156 11.48 7.39 -18.45
N ASP A 157 10.61 7.89 -19.32
CA ASP A 157 10.10 9.26 -19.27
C ASP A 157 9.32 9.51 -17.96
N VAL A 158 8.41 8.58 -17.59
CA VAL A 158 7.68 8.61 -16.31
C VAL A 158 8.64 8.64 -15.11
N LEU A 159 9.58 7.69 -15.04
CA LEU A 159 10.53 7.59 -13.93
C LEU A 159 11.40 8.84 -13.80
N ARG A 160 11.81 9.44 -14.93
CA ARG A 160 12.59 10.69 -14.94
C ARG A 160 11.80 11.86 -14.35
N ASP A 161 10.54 12.02 -14.75
CA ASP A 161 9.68 13.08 -14.23
C ASP A 161 9.38 12.90 -12.74
N LEU A 162 9.15 11.66 -12.29
CA LEU A 162 9.00 11.36 -10.86
C LEU A 162 10.26 11.70 -10.07
N ALA A 163 11.42 11.22 -10.50
CA ALA A 163 12.67 11.47 -9.78
C ALA A 163 13.02 12.96 -9.70
N ALA A 164 12.58 13.76 -10.68
CA ALA A 164 12.71 15.21 -10.65
C ALA A 164 11.71 15.89 -9.70
N ALA A 165 10.49 15.36 -9.57
CA ALA A 165 9.43 15.93 -8.74
C ALA A 165 9.55 15.53 -7.25
N PHE A 166 10.09 14.34 -6.97
CA PHE A 166 10.17 13.76 -5.63
C PHE A 166 11.64 13.60 -5.21
N PRO A 167 12.10 14.32 -4.16
CA PRO A 167 13.50 14.32 -3.75
C PRO A 167 13.91 13.13 -2.88
N ASP A 168 12.97 12.30 -2.43
CA ASP A 168 13.28 11.15 -1.58
C ASP A 168 14.19 10.14 -2.33
N PRO A 169 15.17 9.52 -1.65
CA PRO A 169 16.02 8.52 -2.28
C PRO A 169 15.27 7.25 -2.68
N TYR A 170 14.09 6.98 -2.13
CA TYR A 170 13.25 5.86 -2.53
C TYR A 170 12.23 6.25 -3.61
N LEU A 171 12.07 5.36 -4.58
CA LEU A 171 10.98 5.38 -5.55
C LEU A 171 10.37 3.98 -5.58
N HIS A 172 9.06 3.88 -5.34
CA HIS A 172 8.35 2.61 -5.37
C HIS A 172 7.92 2.31 -6.80
N ALA A 173 8.36 1.17 -7.32
CA ALA A 173 8.12 0.74 -8.69
C ALA A 173 7.08 -0.39 -8.77
N GLY A 174 6.44 -0.72 -7.64
CA GLY A 174 5.30 -1.64 -7.55
C GLY A 174 5.68 -3.09 -7.81
N ALA A 175 5.16 -3.64 -8.91
CA ALA A 175 5.35 -5.01 -9.39
C ALA A 175 4.60 -6.09 -8.59
N ASP A 176 3.46 -5.72 -8.00
CA ASP A 176 2.52 -6.68 -7.46
C ASP A 176 1.64 -7.32 -8.53
N GLU A 177 1.03 -8.44 -8.16
CA GLU A 177 -0.10 -9.09 -8.84
C GLU A 177 -0.02 -9.26 -10.37
N VAL A 178 1.18 -9.43 -10.92
CA VAL A 178 1.37 -9.67 -12.36
C VAL A 178 0.60 -10.92 -12.79
N ASN A 179 -0.42 -10.72 -13.61
CA ASN A 179 -1.33 -11.75 -14.08
C ASN A 179 -0.89 -12.31 -15.45
N THR A 180 -0.61 -13.60 -15.49
CA THR A 180 -0.17 -14.30 -16.71
C THR A 180 -1.24 -14.30 -17.80
N ALA A 181 -2.52 -14.41 -17.44
CA ALA A 181 -3.61 -14.44 -18.41
C ALA A 181 -3.78 -13.11 -19.14
N CYS A 182 -3.49 -11.98 -18.48
CA CYS A 182 -3.47 -10.67 -19.13
C CYS A 182 -2.39 -10.60 -20.23
N TRP A 183 -1.19 -11.09 -19.93
CA TRP A 183 -0.11 -11.12 -20.90
C TRP A 183 -0.39 -12.10 -22.05
N GLU A 184 -0.93 -13.29 -21.76
CA GLU A 184 -1.30 -14.30 -22.76
C GLU A 184 -2.46 -13.87 -23.68
N ASP A 185 -3.18 -12.81 -23.34
CA ASP A 185 -4.17 -12.21 -24.23
C ASP A 185 -3.52 -11.59 -25.48
N ASP A 186 -2.27 -11.14 -25.38
CA ASP A 186 -1.48 -10.56 -26.47
C ASP A 186 -0.84 -11.64 -27.38
N PRO A 187 -1.04 -11.59 -28.71
CA PRO A 187 -0.51 -12.60 -29.63
C PRO A 187 1.03 -12.63 -29.69
N VAL A 188 1.71 -11.50 -29.48
CA VAL A 188 3.18 -11.42 -29.44
C VAL A 188 3.71 -12.16 -28.23
N VAL A 189 3.07 -11.98 -27.07
CA VAL A 189 3.44 -12.70 -25.86
C VAL A 189 3.19 -14.20 -26.00
N ARG A 190 2.04 -14.62 -26.56
CA ARG A 190 1.79 -16.04 -26.85
C ARG A 190 2.86 -16.66 -27.75
N ARG A 191 3.32 -15.91 -28.76
CA ARG A 191 4.42 -16.37 -29.63
C ARG A 191 5.72 -16.51 -28.85
N PHE A 192 6.09 -15.53 -28.04
CA PHE A 192 7.28 -15.59 -27.20
C PHE A 192 7.28 -16.80 -26.26
N LEU A 193 6.13 -17.12 -25.64
CA LEU A 193 5.98 -18.31 -24.79
C LEU A 193 6.09 -19.60 -25.61
N LYS A 194 5.50 -19.65 -26.81
CA LYS A 194 5.63 -20.80 -27.72
C LYS A 194 7.07 -21.04 -28.18
N ASP A 195 7.86 -19.97 -28.32
CA ASP A 195 9.26 -20.01 -28.72
C ASP A 195 10.21 -20.32 -27.54
N GLY A 196 9.68 -20.74 -26.38
CA GLY A 196 10.44 -21.17 -25.21
C GLY A 196 10.63 -20.11 -24.12
N GLY A 197 10.03 -18.92 -24.29
CA GLY A 197 9.96 -17.90 -23.25
C GLY A 197 9.09 -18.31 -22.06
N THR A 198 9.23 -17.60 -20.94
CA THR A 198 8.42 -17.84 -19.73
C THR A 198 7.87 -16.52 -19.17
N HIS A 199 6.82 -16.59 -18.35
CA HIS A 199 6.29 -15.41 -17.66
C HIS A 199 7.31 -14.76 -16.73
N ASN A 200 8.09 -15.57 -16.00
CA ASN A 200 9.21 -15.07 -15.19
C ASN A 200 10.20 -14.29 -16.06
N ARG A 201 10.49 -14.77 -17.29
CA ARG A 201 11.37 -14.06 -18.21
C ARG A 201 10.79 -12.72 -18.69
N LEU A 202 9.47 -12.61 -18.86
CA LEU A 202 8.82 -11.34 -19.18
C LEU A 202 9.00 -10.31 -18.07
N LEU A 203 8.77 -10.71 -16.81
CA LEU A 203 9.01 -9.83 -15.67
C LEU A 203 10.50 -9.49 -15.52
N GLU A 204 11.41 -10.46 -15.69
CA GLU A 204 12.85 -10.22 -15.67
C GLU A 204 13.29 -9.22 -16.75
N LEU A 205 12.73 -9.28 -17.96
CA LEU A 205 13.01 -8.32 -19.02
C LEU A 205 12.59 -6.92 -18.60
N PHE A 206 11.40 -6.80 -18.00
CA PHE A 206 10.88 -5.53 -17.50
C PHE A 206 11.79 -4.95 -16.41
N VAL A 207 12.06 -5.71 -15.35
CA VAL A 207 12.88 -5.28 -14.21
C VAL A 207 14.32 -4.98 -14.64
N ASN A 208 14.93 -5.76 -15.54
CA ASN A 208 16.29 -5.48 -16.03
C ASN A 208 16.37 -4.23 -16.90
N ALA A 209 15.28 -3.78 -17.51
CA ALA A 209 15.28 -2.56 -18.30
C ALA A 209 15.00 -1.31 -17.45
N THR A 210 14.16 -1.42 -16.42
CA THR A 210 13.68 -0.26 -15.63
C THR A 210 14.50 -0.03 -14.36
N ARG A 211 14.89 -1.09 -13.63
CA ARG A 211 15.63 -0.96 -12.37
C ARG A 211 17.02 -0.33 -12.55
N PRO A 212 17.87 -0.75 -13.52
CA PRO A 212 19.17 -0.11 -13.71
C PRO A 212 19.06 1.37 -14.05
N PHE A 213 18.03 1.77 -14.81
CA PHE A 213 17.76 3.17 -15.10
C PHE A 213 17.41 3.94 -13.81
N LEU A 214 16.48 3.42 -13.00
CA LEU A 214 16.12 4.00 -11.71
C LEU A 214 17.35 4.13 -10.77
N VAL A 215 18.18 3.10 -10.70
CA VAL A 215 19.31 3.04 -9.78
C VAL A 215 20.50 3.87 -10.25
N HIS A 216 20.96 3.67 -11.49
CA HIS A 216 22.23 4.23 -11.95
C HIS A 216 22.06 5.59 -12.63
N GLU A 217 20.97 5.81 -13.36
CA GLU A 217 20.73 7.08 -14.06
C GLU A 217 20.02 8.10 -13.18
N LEU A 218 19.08 7.66 -12.33
CA LEU A 218 18.30 8.53 -11.46
C LEU A 218 18.81 8.59 -10.02
N ASN A 219 19.79 7.75 -9.66
CA ASN A 219 20.35 7.66 -8.31
C ASN A 219 19.26 7.49 -7.24
N ARG A 220 18.42 6.46 -7.41
CA ARG A 220 17.36 6.08 -6.48
C ARG A 220 17.53 4.63 -6.03
N THR A 221 17.02 4.31 -4.85
CA THR A 221 16.84 2.92 -4.42
C THR A 221 15.44 2.48 -4.80
N SER A 222 15.32 1.35 -5.50
CA SER A 222 14.03 0.80 -5.90
C SER A 222 13.34 0.13 -4.71
N VAL A 223 12.06 0.45 -4.53
CA VAL A 223 11.16 -0.33 -3.67
C VAL A 223 10.19 -1.10 -4.57
N TYR A 224 9.98 -2.37 -4.26
CA TYR A 224 9.00 -3.23 -4.95
C TYR A 224 8.12 -3.93 -3.91
N TRP A 225 6.90 -4.27 -4.30
CA TRP A 225 6.11 -5.26 -3.58
C TRP A 225 6.81 -6.62 -3.62
N GLU A 226 6.59 -7.43 -2.59
CA GLU A 226 7.28 -8.71 -2.44
C GLU A 226 7.05 -9.70 -3.58
N ASP A 227 5.96 -9.57 -4.33
CA ASP A 227 5.58 -10.41 -5.48
C ASP A 227 6.68 -10.50 -6.52
N VAL A 228 7.46 -9.43 -6.72
CA VAL A 228 8.58 -9.45 -7.66
C VAL A 228 9.53 -10.62 -7.36
N LEU A 229 9.70 -11.01 -6.09
CA LEU A 229 10.54 -12.11 -5.65
C LEU A 229 9.74 -13.35 -5.22
N LEU A 230 8.63 -13.15 -4.52
CA LEU A 230 7.86 -14.20 -3.84
C LEU A 230 6.55 -14.57 -4.57
N GLY A 231 6.26 -13.94 -5.70
CA GLY A 231 5.05 -14.14 -6.49
C GLY A 231 4.86 -15.61 -6.86
N PRO A 232 3.66 -16.19 -6.64
CA PRO A 232 3.45 -17.64 -6.81
C PRO A 232 3.42 -18.08 -8.27
N LYS A 233 3.10 -17.18 -9.19
CA LYS A 233 2.97 -17.46 -10.64
C LYS A 233 4.08 -16.83 -11.47
N VAL A 234 4.48 -15.63 -11.09
CA VAL A 234 5.50 -14.84 -11.77
C VAL A 234 6.41 -14.24 -10.71
N SER A 235 7.70 -14.45 -10.87
CA SER A 235 8.73 -13.82 -10.05
C SER A 235 10.03 -13.71 -10.84
N VAL A 236 10.94 -12.87 -10.35
CA VAL A 236 12.29 -12.73 -10.89
C VAL A 236 13.30 -13.44 -9.99
N ARG A 237 14.39 -13.89 -10.61
CA ARG A 237 15.49 -14.47 -9.84
C ARG A 237 16.23 -13.42 -9.04
N GLN A 238 16.81 -13.86 -7.93
CA GLN A 238 17.47 -12.98 -6.98
C GLN A 238 18.63 -12.17 -7.60
N GLU A 239 19.33 -12.71 -8.59
CA GLU A 239 20.44 -12.03 -9.27
C GLU A 239 20.00 -10.79 -10.06
N VAL A 240 18.71 -10.70 -10.41
CA VAL A 240 18.11 -9.55 -11.10
C VAL A 240 17.70 -8.44 -10.12
N LEU A 241 17.75 -8.70 -8.82
CA LEU A 241 17.37 -7.77 -7.75
C LEU A 241 18.54 -7.59 -6.76
N PRO A 242 19.56 -6.77 -7.06
CA PRO A 242 20.65 -6.49 -6.13
C PRO A 242 20.12 -5.94 -4.78
N ARG A 243 20.57 -6.53 -3.67
CA ARG A 243 20.07 -6.25 -2.30
C ARG A 243 20.43 -4.86 -1.79
N ASP A 244 21.56 -4.33 -2.22
CA ASP A 244 22.06 -3.00 -1.87
C ASP A 244 21.18 -1.88 -2.43
N THR A 245 20.60 -2.07 -3.61
CA THR A 245 19.77 -1.07 -4.29
C THR A 245 18.27 -1.41 -4.31
N THR A 246 17.85 -2.46 -3.61
CA THR A 246 16.47 -2.95 -3.60
C THR A 246 15.93 -3.11 -2.17
N VAL A 247 14.74 -2.57 -1.93
CA VAL A 247 13.93 -2.78 -0.72
C VAL A 247 12.65 -3.49 -1.14
N LEU A 248 12.17 -4.43 -0.32
CA LEU A 248 10.91 -5.14 -0.59
C LEU A 248 9.85 -4.80 0.45
N GLN A 249 8.63 -4.52 -0.01
CA GLN A 249 7.47 -4.26 0.83
C GLN A 249 6.61 -5.52 0.97
N THR A 250 6.41 -6.01 2.20
CA THR A 250 5.68 -7.25 2.48
C THR A 250 4.21 -6.97 2.69
N TRP A 251 3.33 -7.84 2.19
CA TRP A 251 1.89 -7.69 2.42
C TRP A 251 1.16 -9.02 2.62
N ASN A 252 1.63 -10.13 2.07
CA ASN A 252 1.05 -11.45 2.28
C ASN A 252 1.74 -12.25 3.40
N ASN A 253 1.04 -13.26 3.90
CA ASN A 253 1.53 -14.26 4.86
C ASN A 253 2.21 -13.73 6.15
N GLY A 254 2.03 -12.45 6.48
CA GLY A 254 2.44 -11.89 7.76
C GLY A 254 3.95 -12.03 8.06
N PRO A 255 4.32 -12.47 9.29
CA PRO A 255 5.72 -12.70 9.66
C PRO A 255 6.47 -13.67 8.75
N GLU A 256 5.78 -14.61 8.08
CA GLU A 256 6.44 -15.63 7.27
C GLU A 256 7.11 -15.03 6.03
N ASN A 257 6.40 -14.21 5.25
CA ASN A 257 7.01 -13.56 4.09
C ASN A 257 8.03 -12.52 4.52
N THR A 258 7.79 -11.80 5.63
CA THR A 258 8.79 -10.90 6.21
C THR A 258 10.10 -11.65 6.47
N LYS A 259 10.02 -12.82 7.11
CA LYS A 259 11.18 -13.70 7.32
C LYS A 259 11.84 -14.13 6.02
N ARG A 260 11.08 -14.55 5.02
CA ARG A 260 11.62 -14.98 3.71
C ARG A 260 12.43 -13.87 3.04
N ILE A 261 11.96 -12.62 3.12
CA ILE A 261 12.63 -11.46 2.52
C ILE A 261 13.95 -11.15 3.24
N VAL A 262 13.93 -11.04 4.56
CA VAL A 262 15.15 -10.70 5.32
C VAL A 262 16.15 -11.85 5.38
N ALA A 263 15.70 -13.12 5.39
CA ALA A 263 16.57 -14.29 5.25
C ALA A 263 17.23 -14.34 3.86
N ALA A 264 16.53 -13.84 2.83
CA ALA A 264 17.12 -13.60 1.52
C ALA A 264 18.00 -12.34 1.48
N GLY A 265 18.24 -11.67 2.61
CA GLY A 265 19.15 -10.53 2.79
C GLY A 265 18.67 -9.20 2.24
N TYR A 266 17.37 -9.06 1.97
CA TYR A 266 16.78 -7.78 1.56
C TYR A 266 16.34 -6.96 2.76
N ARG A 267 16.43 -5.64 2.61
CA ARG A 267 15.74 -4.71 3.50
C ARG A 267 14.23 -4.81 3.28
N ALA A 268 13.46 -4.79 4.37
CA ALA A 268 12.01 -4.97 4.33
C ALA A 268 11.25 -3.75 4.90
N ILE A 269 10.16 -3.39 4.23
CA ILE A 269 9.09 -2.54 4.76
C ILE A 269 7.89 -3.44 5.03
N VAL A 270 7.39 -3.47 6.27
CA VAL A 270 6.31 -4.40 6.66
C VAL A 270 4.94 -3.76 6.52
N SER A 271 4.10 -4.33 5.67
CA SER A 271 2.72 -3.87 5.38
C SER A 271 1.70 -5.02 5.36
N SER A 272 1.98 -6.11 6.08
CA SER A 272 1.17 -7.34 6.15
C SER A 272 -0.35 -7.08 6.25
N ALA A 273 -1.12 -7.51 5.24
CA ALA A 273 -2.56 -7.29 5.12
C ALA A 273 -3.38 -7.86 6.28
N SER A 274 -2.90 -8.93 6.93
CA SER A 274 -3.51 -9.48 8.13
C SER A 274 -3.49 -8.55 9.36
N TYR A 275 -2.77 -7.43 9.28
CA TYR A 275 -2.56 -6.47 10.37
C TYR A 275 -2.72 -5.01 9.92
N TYR A 276 -2.16 -4.61 8.78
CA TYR A 276 -1.90 -3.21 8.42
C TYR A 276 -2.71 -2.69 7.22
N TYR A 277 -3.56 -3.51 6.59
CA TYR A 277 -4.50 -3.03 5.57
C TYR A 277 -5.75 -2.43 6.25
N LEU A 278 -5.99 -1.14 5.99
CA LEU A 278 -7.03 -0.35 6.66
C LEU A 278 -8.35 -0.33 5.87
N ASP A 279 -8.34 -0.79 4.63
CA ASP A 279 -9.48 -0.96 3.71
C ASP A 279 -10.32 -2.22 4.00
N CYS A 280 -9.74 -3.22 4.65
CA CYS A 280 -10.40 -4.51 4.89
C CYS A 280 -11.69 -4.42 5.71
N GLY A 281 -12.62 -5.34 5.46
CA GLY A 281 -13.84 -5.51 6.26
C GLY A 281 -15.03 -4.65 5.83
N HIS A 282 -14.96 -4.02 4.66
CA HIS A 282 -16.05 -3.24 4.06
C HIS A 282 -16.85 -4.00 2.98
N GLY A 283 -16.69 -5.32 2.96
CA GLY A 283 -17.26 -6.20 1.95
C GLY A 283 -16.53 -6.13 0.61
N GLY A 284 -17.13 -6.72 -0.42
CA GLY A 284 -16.68 -6.59 -1.80
C GLY A 284 -17.33 -5.39 -2.47
N TRP A 285 -16.62 -4.75 -3.40
CA TRP A 285 -17.11 -3.60 -4.14
C TRP A 285 -17.60 -3.93 -5.57
N VAL A 286 -17.34 -5.15 -6.04
CA VAL A 286 -17.73 -5.60 -7.39
C VAL A 286 -19.26 -5.67 -7.52
N GLY A 287 -19.77 -5.27 -8.69
CA GLY A 287 -21.20 -5.29 -9.00
C GLY A 287 -21.71 -6.65 -9.49
N ASN A 288 -23.03 -6.82 -9.51
CA ASN A 288 -23.72 -8.04 -9.96
C ASN A 288 -23.20 -9.31 -9.27
N ASP A 289 -23.14 -9.29 -7.94
CA ASP A 289 -22.55 -10.34 -7.14
C ASP A 289 -23.63 -11.19 -6.44
N SER A 290 -23.91 -12.37 -7.00
CA SER A 290 -24.91 -13.29 -6.45
C SER A 290 -24.47 -13.97 -5.16
N ARG A 291 -23.22 -13.78 -4.70
CA ARG A 291 -22.76 -14.35 -3.42
C ARG A 291 -23.53 -13.77 -2.23
N TYR A 292 -24.04 -12.54 -2.36
CA TYR A 292 -24.88 -11.88 -1.35
C TYR A 292 -26.34 -12.33 -1.36
N ASP A 293 -26.82 -12.99 -2.43
CA ASP A 293 -28.22 -13.43 -2.54
C ASP A 293 -28.41 -14.79 -1.83
N LYS A 294 -28.31 -14.75 -0.50
CA LYS A 294 -28.48 -15.90 0.40
C LYS A 294 -29.38 -15.51 1.57
N GLN A 295 -30.59 -16.08 1.60
CA GLN A 295 -31.56 -15.88 2.67
C GLN A 295 -31.47 -16.94 3.78
N GLU A 296 -30.87 -18.09 3.45
CA GLU A 296 -30.69 -19.20 4.38
C GLU A 296 -29.31 -19.16 5.04
N LYS A 297 -29.24 -19.68 6.26
CA LYS A 297 -27.99 -19.84 7.00
C LYS A 297 -26.98 -20.65 6.19
N GLU A 298 -25.72 -20.22 6.19
CA GLU A 298 -24.66 -20.91 5.48
C GLU A 298 -24.34 -22.26 6.13
N ARG A 299 -23.94 -23.22 5.30
CA ARG A 299 -23.72 -24.60 5.74
C ARG A 299 -22.51 -24.68 6.67
N GLU A 300 -22.68 -25.37 7.80
CA GLU A 300 -21.58 -25.66 8.72
C GLU A 300 -20.44 -26.41 8.02
N GLY A 301 -19.20 -26.01 8.34
CA GLY A 301 -17.98 -26.58 7.75
C GLY A 301 -17.57 -25.97 6.40
N THR A 302 -18.29 -24.97 5.89
CA THR A 302 -17.86 -24.17 4.72
C THR A 302 -17.33 -22.80 5.15
N PRO A 303 -16.37 -22.19 4.42
CA PRO A 303 -15.97 -20.81 4.68
C PRO A 303 -17.18 -19.88 4.59
N LEU A 304 -17.45 -19.16 5.68
CA LEU A 304 -18.58 -18.24 5.75
C LEU A 304 -18.35 -17.03 4.85
N PHE A 305 -19.40 -16.58 4.18
CA PHE A 305 -19.41 -15.37 3.36
C PHE A 305 -20.39 -14.34 3.94
N ASN A 306 -21.66 -14.69 4.09
CA ASN A 306 -22.72 -13.79 4.58
C ASN A 306 -22.99 -13.91 6.08
N ASP A 307 -22.78 -15.11 6.66
CA ASP A 307 -23.04 -15.34 8.07
C ASP A 307 -21.99 -14.65 8.97
N PRO A 308 -22.31 -14.34 10.25
CA PRO A 308 -21.37 -13.73 11.18
C PRO A 308 -20.02 -14.47 11.25
N GLY A 309 -18.93 -13.73 11.04
CA GLY A 309 -17.58 -14.27 10.96
C GLY A 309 -17.10 -14.55 9.53
N GLY A 310 -17.98 -14.41 8.53
CA GLY A 310 -17.62 -14.46 7.12
C GLY A 310 -16.88 -13.22 6.61
N THR A 311 -16.37 -13.31 5.39
CA THR A 311 -15.57 -12.23 4.77
C THR A 311 -16.42 -11.10 4.19
N GLY A 312 -17.71 -11.36 3.90
CA GLY A 312 -18.61 -10.42 3.25
C GLY A 312 -18.10 -9.94 1.88
N GLY A 313 -17.19 -10.66 1.23
CA GLY A 313 -16.57 -10.29 -0.05
C GLY A 313 -15.30 -9.46 0.03
N SER A 314 -14.88 -9.00 1.22
CA SER A 314 -13.57 -8.37 1.41
C SER A 314 -12.51 -9.46 1.55
N TRP A 315 -11.58 -9.55 0.59
CA TRP A 315 -10.59 -10.63 0.53
C TRP A 315 -9.68 -10.67 1.78
N CYS A 316 -9.38 -9.50 2.35
CA CYS A 316 -8.54 -9.34 3.53
C CYS A 316 -9.36 -9.15 4.81
N ALA A 317 -10.66 -9.46 4.82
CA ALA A 317 -11.48 -9.44 6.04
C ALA A 317 -10.85 -10.24 7.21
N PRO A 318 -11.14 -9.90 8.47
CA PRO A 318 -12.08 -8.86 8.93
C PRO A 318 -11.46 -7.46 8.94
N PHE A 319 -12.24 -6.45 9.34
CA PHE A 319 -11.73 -5.12 9.69
C PHE A 319 -10.59 -5.20 10.71
N LYS A 320 -9.49 -4.48 10.46
CA LYS A 320 -8.36 -4.44 11.39
C LYS A 320 -8.63 -3.38 12.46
N THR A 321 -8.94 -3.82 13.68
CA THR A 321 -9.10 -2.91 14.82
C THR A 321 -7.77 -2.27 15.20
N TRP A 322 -7.81 -1.16 15.94
CA TRP A 322 -6.59 -0.55 16.47
C TRP A 322 -5.76 -1.55 17.31
N GLN A 323 -6.41 -2.48 18.02
CA GLN A 323 -5.74 -3.53 18.79
C GLN A 323 -5.00 -4.49 17.88
N ARG A 324 -5.62 -4.92 16.78
CA ARG A 324 -4.97 -5.81 15.81
C ARG A 324 -3.73 -5.17 15.19
N VAL A 325 -3.83 -3.89 14.85
CA VAL A 325 -2.71 -3.08 14.36
C VAL A 325 -1.61 -2.96 15.43
N TYR A 326 -1.97 -2.57 16.66
CA TYR A 326 -1.03 -2.36 17.78
C TYR A 326 -0.33 -3.65 18.23
N ASP A 327 -1.02 -4.78 18.18
CA ASP A 327 -0.49 -6.06 18.65
C ASP A 327 0.44 -6.73 17.63
N TYR A 328 0.61 -6.17 16.44
CA TYR A 328 1.57 -6.72 15.49
C TYR A 328 3.01 -6.49 15.98
N ASP A 329 3.76 -7.57 16.17
CA ASP A 329 5.20 -7.53 16.37
C ASP A 329 5.87 -7.83 15.02
N ILE A 330 6.30 -6.77 14.31
CA ILE A 330 6.84 -6.89 12.95
C ILE A 330 8.19 -7.62 12.89
N LEU A 331 8.81 -7.88 14.05
CA LEU A 331 10.05 -8.63 14.19
C LEU A 331 9.82 -10.08 14.63
N HIS A 332 8.56 -10.51 14.76
CA HIS A 332 8.24 -11.84 15.26
C HIS A 332 8.86 -12.94 14.40
N GLY A 333 9.60 -13.85 15.03
CA GLY A 333 10.22 -15.00 14.36
C GLY A 333 11.52 -14.70 13.61
N LEU A 334 12.03 -13.46 13.70
CA LEU A 334 13.32 -13.06 13.15
C LEU A 334 14.45 -13.25 14.16
N THR A 335 15.63 -13.56 13.66
CA THR A 335 16.91 -13.45 14.39
C THR A 335 17.31 -11.98 14.56
N GLU A 336 18.30 -11.70 15.41
CA GLU A 336 18.80 -10.34 15.61
C GLU A 336 19.33 -9.73 14.31
N ASP A 337 20.10 -10.50 13.53
CA ASP A 337 20.64 -10.06 12.23
C ASP A 337 19.52 -9.78 11.21
N GLU A 338 18.53 -10.68 11.11
CA GLU A 338 17.36 -10.48 10.25
C GLU A 338 16.55 -9.25 10.65
N ALA A 339 16.42 -8.98 11.95
CA ALA A 339 15.69 -7.82 12.45
C ALA A 339 16.35 -6.49 12.05
N THR A 340 17.67 -6.44 11.86
CA THR A 340 18.37 -5.22 11.38
C THR A 340 17.98 -4.82 9.96
N LEU A 341 17.45 -5.75 9.17
CA LEU A 341 17.01 -5.51 7.79
C LEU A 341 15.58 -4.94 7.72
N VAL A 342 14.82 -4.96 8.82
CA VAL A 342 13.47 -4.38 8.87
C VAL A 342 13.57 -2.87 9.09
N LEU A 343 13.25 -2.10 8.04
CA LEU A 343 13.30 -0.63 8.10
C LEU A 343 12.18 -0.03 8.96
N GLY A 344 11.07 -0.77 9.05
CA GLY A 344 9.86 -0.40 9.76
C GLY A 344 8.63 -0.92 9.03
N GLY A 345 7.54 -0.14 9.00
CA GLY A 345 6.30 -0.59 8.38
C GLY A 345 5.38 0.54 7.96
N GLU A 346 4.36 0.16 7.20
CA GLU A 346 3.32 1.06 6.71
C GLU A 346 1.95 0.45 6.90
N VAL A 347 0.99 1.28 7.29
CA VAL A 347 -0.42 0.93 7.15
C VAL A 347 -0.90 1.38 5.78
N ALA A 348 -1.61 0.50 5.07
CA ALA A 348 -2.08 0.76 3.72
C ALA A 348 -3.56 1.09 3.71
N LEU A 349 -3.93 2.17 3.01
CA LEU A 349 -5.30 2.46 2.66
C LEU A 349 -5.45 2.39 1.15
N TRP A 350 -5.84 1.20 0.67
CA TRP A 350 -6.37 1.02 -0.67
C TRP A 350 -7.74 1.69 -0.80
N SER A 351 -8.05 2.18 -1.99
CA SER A 351 -9.10 3.18 -2.17
C SER A 351 -10.24 2.73 -3.07
N GLU A 352 -10.48 1.44 -3.26
CA GLU A 352 -11.65 0.94 -4.02
C GLU A 352 -12.97 1.40 -3.38
N GLN A 353 -13.00 1.53 -2.06
CA GLN A 353 -14.14 2.04 -1.27
C GLN A 353 -13.71 3.16 -0.31
N SER A 354 -12.75 3.99 -0.71
CA SER A 354 -12.32 5.15 0.07
C SER A 354 -12.06 6.37 -0.83
N ASP A 355 -12.57 7.51 -0.40
CA ASP A 355 -12.29 8.83 -0.96
C ASP A 355 -12.20 9.86 0.20
N ALA A 356 -12.17 11.15 -0.13
CA ALA A 356 -12.13 12.23 0.87
C ALA A 356 -13.25 12.18 1.93
N THR A 357 -14.39 11.55 1.64
CA THR A 357 -15.53 11.49 2.56
C THR A 357 -15.25 10.60 3.77
N VAL A 358 -14.50 9.51 3.58
CA VAL A 358 -14.22 8.50 4.61
C VAL A 358 -12.76 8.45 5.05
N LEU A 359 -11.85 9.16 4.37
CA LEU A 359 -10.40 9.18 4.60
C LEU A 359 -9.99 9.18 6.07
N ASP A 360 -10.46 10.18 6.83
CA ASP A 360 -10.08 10.35 8.23
C ASP A 360 -10.54 9.18 9.11
N GLY A 361 -11.76 8.69 8.87
CA GLY A 361 -12.31 7.56 9.63
C GLY A 361 -11.61 6.25 9.28
N ARG A 362 -11.15 6.09 8.04
CA ARG A 362 -10.35 4.94 7.61
C ARG A 362 -8.97 4.96 8.25
N LEU A 363 -8.27 6.08 8.24
CA LEU A 363 -6.91 6.16 8.78
C LEU A 363 -6.89 6.21 10.31
N TRP A 364 -7.72 7.06 10.91
CA TRP A 364 -7.56 7.47 12.31
C TRP A 364 -8.67 6.92 13.20
N PRO A 365 -8.35 6.39 14.40
CA PRO A 365 -7.04 6.43 15.07
C PRO A 365 -6.19 5.16 14.86
N ARG A 366 -6.51 4.30 13.89
CA ARG A 366 -5.78 3.03 13.66
C ARG A 366 -4.32 3.26 13.26
N ALA A 367 -4.05 4.23 12.40
CA ALA A 367 -2.69 4.64 12.05
C ALA A 367 -1.91 5.22 13.24
N ALA A 368 -2.59 5.83 14.23
CA ALA A 368 -1.93 6.27 15.47
C ALA A 368 -1.43 5.08 16.31
N ALA A 369 -2.15 3.96 16.29
CA ALA A 369 -1.72 2.73 16.94
C ALA A 369 -0.45 2.18 16.29
N ALA A 370 -0.40 2.10 14.95
CA ALA A 370 0.81 1.73 14.21
C ALA A 370 1.98 2.69 14.49
N ALA A 371 1.69 3.99 14.56
CA ALA A 371 2.71 5.00 14.84
C ALA A 371 3.39 4.78 16.19
N GLU A 372 2.63 4.49 17.26
CA GLU A 372 3.22 4.20 18.57
C GLU A 372 4.08 2.92 18.54
N THR A 373 3.64 1.87 17.83
CA THR A 373 4.40 0.62 17.74
C THR A 373 5.68 0.76 16.94
N LEU A 374 5.67 1.56 15.89
CA LEU A 374 6.85 1.82 15.07
C LEU A 374 7.80 2.85 15.71
N TRP A 375 7.30 3.66 16.64
CA TRP A 375 8.09 4.65 17.38
C TRP A 375 8.72 4.07 18.65
N SER A 376 7.95 3.39 19.50
CA SER A 376 8.39 2.93 20.83
C SER A 376 7.99 1.49 21.17
N GLY A 377 7.46 0.74 20.20
CA GLY A 377 7.08 -0.65 20.37
C GLY A 377 5.77 -0.85 21.12
N ASN A 378 5.33 -2.11 21.21
CA ASN A 378 4.11 -2.49 21.92
C ASN A 378 4.37 -3.20 23.27
N LYS A 379 5.62 -3.25 23.73
CA LYS A 379 6.04 -3.88 24.98
C LYS A 379 6.41 -2.82 26.04
N GLY A 380 6.12 -3.09 27.30
CA GLY A 380 6.57 -2.28 28.44
C GLY A 380 7.98 -2.66 28.90
N ALA A 381 8.47 -2.00 29.95
CA ALA A 381 9.81 -2.29 30.53
C ALA A 381 10.00 -3.75 30.97
N SER A 382 8.92 -4.46 31.29
CA SER A 382 8.93 -5.89 31.62
C SER A 382 8.95 -6.82 30.40
N GLY A 383 9.00 -6.29 29.17
CA GLY A 383 8.90 -7.06 27.92
C GLY A 383 7.49 -7.55 27.59
N ARG A 384 6.50 -7.33 28.46
CA ARG A 384 5.10 -7.72 28.23
C ARG A 384 4.38 -6.71 27.34
N LYS A 385 3.47 -7.19 26.49
CA LYS A 385 2.61 -6.32 25.69
C LYS A 385 1.79 -5.37 26.57
N ARG A 386 1.70 -4.11 26.16
CA ARG A 386 1.06 -3.03 26.91
C ARG A 386 -0.26 -2.54 26.30
N TYR A 387 -0.94 -3.36 25.48
CA TYR A 387 -2.19 -3.00 24.80
C TYR A 387 -3.27 -2.51 25.77
N ALA A 388 -3.40 -3.11 26.95
CA ALA A 388 -4.39 -2.69 27.96
C ALA A 388 -4.17 -1.25 28.42
N ASN A 389 -2.90 -0.83 28.56
CA ASN A 389 -2.55 0.55 28.90
C ASN A 389 -2.67 1.49 27.70
N ALA A 390 -2.54 0.97 26.48
CA ALA A 390 -2.67 1.75 25.24
C ALA A 390 -4.12 2.21 25.00
N THR A 391 -5.13 1.46 25.44
CA THR A 391 -6.56 1.84 25.28
C THR A 391 -6.87 3.22 25.86
N GLY A 392 -6.37 3.51 27.07
CA GLY A 392 -6.57 4.82 27.71
C GLY A 392 -5.86 5.94 26.96
N ARG A 393 -4.61 5.72 26.53
CA ARG A 393 -3.84 6.68 25.73
C ARG A 393 -4.51 6.97 24.39
N LEU A 394 -4.98 5.94 23.71
CA LEU A 394 -5.58 6.08 22.39
C LEU A 394 -6.93 6.80 22.44
N ASN A 395 -7.77 6.56 23.45
CA ASN A 395 -9.02 7.31 23.64
C ASN A 395 -8.75 8.81 23.84
N GLU A 396 -7.82 9.16 24.74
CA GLU A 396 -7.39 10.55 24.98
C GLU A 396 -6.79 11.17 23.72
N TRP A 397 -5.95 10.43 23.01
CA TRP A 397 -5.31 10.90 21.80
C TRP A 397 -6.31 11.13 20.67
N ARG A 398 -7.26 10.21 20.48
CA ARG A 398 -8.37 10.37 19.52
C ARG A 398 -9.16 11.64 19.83
N TYR A 399 -9.46 11.92 21.10
CA TYR A 399 -10.14 13.17 21.49
C TYR A 399 -9.34 14.42 21.07
N ARG A 400 -8.02 14.41 21.29
CA ARG A 400 -7.12 15.50 20.85
C ARG A 400 -7.06 15.64 19.33
N MET A 401 -7.05 14.54 18.59
CA MET A 401 -7.08 14.56 17.12
C MET A 401 -8.37 15.18 16.59
N VAL A 402 -9.53 14.81 17.16
CA VAL A 402 -10.82 15.43 16.83
C VAL A 402 -10.82 16.92 17.16
N GLY A 403 -10.28 17.32 18.31
CA GLY A 403 -10.11 18.74 18.66
C GLY A 403 -9.19 19.52 17.72
N ARG A 404 -8.37 18.83 16.91
CA ARG A 404 -7.50 19.40 15.87
C ARG A 404 -8.12 19.32 14.46
N GLY A 405 -9.38 18.89 14.35
CA GLY A 405 -10.13 18.82 13.10
C GLY A 405 -9.99 17.49 12.34
N VAL A 406 -9.29 16.49 12.88
CA VAL A 406 -9.21 15.15 12.27
C VAL A 406 -10.46 14.36 12.63
N ARG A 407 -11.22 13.89 11.65
CA ARG A 407 -12.49 13.16 11.88
C ARG A 407 -12.25 11.68 12.25
N ALA A 408 -11.44 11.45 13.28
CA ALA A 408 -11.04 10.12 13.74
C ALA A 408 -12.22 9.30 14.31
N GLU A 409 -12.31 8.03 13.94
CA GLU A 409 -13.35 7.11 14.36
C GLU A 409 -13.34 6.89 15.89
N PRO A 410 -14.50 6.82 16.56
CA PRO A 410 -14.54 6.38 17.96
C PRO A 410 -14.15 4.91 18.09
N ILE A 411 -13.34 4.56 19.09
CA ILE A 411 -12.90 3.17 19.32
C ILE A 411 -13.73 2.42 20.38
N GLN A 412 -14.50 3.14 21.18
CA GLN A 412 -15.38 2.62 22.23
C GLN A 412 -16.57 3.56 22.46
N PRO A 413 -17.67 3.09 23.07
CA PRO A 413 -18.70 3.98 23.61
C PRO A 413 -18.07 5.02 24.55
N LEU A 414 -18.58 6.26 24.53
CA LEU A 414 -18.05 7.37 25.33
C LEU A 414 -18.05 7.08 26.84
N TRP A 415 -18.90 6.17 27.30
CA TRP A 415 -18.91 5.71 28.68
C TRP A 415 -17.59 5.04 29.11
N CYS A 416 -16.91 4.32 28.21
CA CYS A 416 -15.69 3.58 28.50
C CYS A 416 -14.49 4.43 28.95
N PRO A 417 -14.10 5.52 28.23
CA PRO A 417 -13.05 6.41 28.72
C PRO A 417 -13.44 7.13 30.03
N LEU A 418 -14.73 7.33 30.30
CA LEU A 418 -15.21 7.90 31.57
C LEU A 418 -15.21 6.89 32.73
N HIS A 419 -15.17 5.60 32.43
CA HIS A 419 -15.15 4.50 33.42
C HIS A 419 -14.00 3.53 33.09
N PRO A 420 -12.74 3.93 33.34
CA PRO A 420 -11.57 3.17 32.92
C PRO A 420 -11.62 1.71 33.37
N ARG A 421 -11.25 0.79 32.47
CA ARG A 421 -11.23 -0.67 32.64
C ARG A 421 -12.58 -1.37 32.70
N MET A 422 -13.70 -0.65 32.83
CA MET A 422 -15.04 -1.27 32.87
C MET A 422 -15.50 -1.85 31.53
N CYS A 423 -14.81 -1.51 30.44
CA CYS A 423 -15.04 -2.06 29.10
C CYS A 423 -13.97 -3.08 28.67
N ASN A 424 -13.13 -3.56 29.60
CA ASN A 424 -12.15 -4.60 29.29
C ASN A 424 -12.85 -5.97 29.22
N LEU A 425 -12.44 -6.81 28.27
CA LEU A 425 -12.95 -8.18 28.17
C LEU A 425 -12.45 -9.09 29.31
N ALA A 426 -11.25 -8.80 29.85
CA ALA A 426 -10.66 -9.48 30.99
C ALA A 426 -10.16 -8.45 32.01
N GLN A 427 -10.30 -8.77 33.31
CA GLN A 427 -9.95 -7.88 34.43
C GLN A 427 -8.48 -8.01 34.83
#